data_AF-A0A2K2FME3-F1
#
_entry.id   AF-A0A2K2FME3-F1
#
_cell.length_a   1.000
_cell.length_b   1.000
_cell.length_c   1.000
_cell.angle_alpha   90.00
_cell.angle_beta   90.00
_cell.angle_gamma   90.00
#
_symmetry.space_group_name_H-M   'P 1'
#
loop_
_entity.id
_entity.type
_entity.pdbx_description
1 polymer ?
#
loop_
_entity_poly.entity_id
_entity_poly.type
_entity_poly.pdbx_seq_one_letter_code
_entity_poly.pdbx_strand_id
1 'polypeptide(L)'
;MAYAFFYISIAAVWVALIVITYGFRPAGLRHWIIAIVTAVISLAYDIILGTQMRLYYYIDPAISNICMVLSGLFLYPPLNVIFSLYLPEARSKVFLYTLIWIGAMLAFEFAGVYTGTLVFTGWRAMPWSVVTYAFTYAWVILLYRYLGKFKNYQLT
;
A
#
# COMPACT_ATOMS: atom_id res chain seq x y z
N MET A 1 20.50 -9.99 -2.28
CA MET A 1 19.14 -10.23 -2.81
C MET A 1 18.11 -9.26 -2.23
N ALA A 2 18.09 -9.07 -0.90
CA ALA A 2 17.19 -8.13 -0.21
C ALA A 2 17.14 -6.70 -0.80
N TYR A 3 18.30 -6.06 -1.02
CA TYR A 3 18.36 -4.72 -1.64
C TYR A 3 17.79 -4.70 -3.05
N ALA A 4 18.15 -5.69 -3.88
CA ALA A 4 17.66 -5.78 -5.25
C ALA A 4 16.14 -5.93 -5.27
N PHE A 5 15.58 -6.85 -4.47
CA PHE A 5 14.14 -7.03 -4.37
C PHE A 5 13.43 -5.74 -3.91
N PHE A 6 13.97 -5.04 -2.91
CA PHE A 6 13.40 -3.79 -2.40
C PHE A 6 13.32 -2.70 -3.48
N TYR A 7 14.43 -2.37 -4.12
CA TYR A 7 14.48 -1.30 -5.12
C TYR A 7 13.77 -1.68 -6.43
N ILE A 8 13.87 -2.94 -6.86
CA ILE A 8 13.15 -3.43 -8.05
C ILE A 8 11.64 -3.36 -7.81
N SER A 9 11.16 -3.70 -6.61
CA SER A 9 9.72 -3.63 -6.28
C SER A 9 9.20 -2.19 -6.35
N ILE A 10 9.94 -1.23 -5.79
CA ILE A 10 9.59 0.19 -5.91
C ILE A 10 9.54 0.60 -7.39
N ALA A 11 10.59 0.31 -8.15
CA ALA A 11 10.64 0.67 -9.57
C ALA A 11 9.50 0.02 -10.37
N ALA A 12 9.23 -1.26 -10.15
CA ALA A 12 8.18 -2.01 -10.84
C ALA A 12 6.78 -1.43 -10.55
N VAL A 13 6.51 -1.08 -9.30
CA VAL A 13 5.22 -0.45 -8.91
C VAL A 13 5.07 0.92 -9.57
N TRP A 14 6.11 1.74 -9.63
CA TRP A 14 6.06 3.03 -10.32
C TRP A 14 5.87 2.88 -11.83
N VAL A 15 6.59 1.96 -12.46
CA VAL A 15 6.41 1.65 -13.89
C VAL A 15 4.97 1.20 -14.15
N ALA A 16 4.43 0.31 -13.31
CA ALA A 16 3.04 -0.12 -13.42
C ALA A 16 2.06 1.05 -13.28
N LEU A 17 2.26 1.92 -12.28
CA LEU A 17 1.42 3.11 -12.09
C LEU A 17 1.46 4.04 -13.30
N ILE A 18 2.64 4.31 -13.86
CA ILE A 18 2.83 5.17 -15.04
C ILE A 18 2.11 4.55 -16.23
N VAL A 19 2.37 3.28 -16.54
CA VAL A 19 1.75 2.57 -17.67
C VAL A 19 0.23 2.56 -17.54
N ILE A 20 -0.30 2.29 -16.35
CA ILE A 20 -1.75 2.30 -16.09
C ILE A 20 -2.32 3.71 -16.28
N THR A 21 -1.68 4.72 -15.70
CA THR A 21 -2.19 6.10 -15.68
C THR A 21 -2.22 6.71 -17.08
N TYR A 22 -1.18 6.51 -17.87
CA TYR A 22 -1.06 7.09 -19.21
C TYR A 22 -1.66 6.20 -20.32
N GLY A 23 -1.72 4.88 -20.12
CA GLY A 23 -2.19 3.95 -21.14
C GLY A 23 -3.66 3.55 -21.02
N PHE A 24 -4.22 3.48 -19.80
CA PHE A 24 -5.49 2.78 -19.57
C PHE A 24 -6.50 3.58 -18.72
N ARG A 25 -6.07 4.12 -17.58
CA ARG A 25 -6.96 4.78 -16.60
C ARG A 25 -6.27 5.97 -15.93
N PRO A 26 -6.58 7.22 -16.33
CA PRO A 26 -5.91 8.39 -15.78
C PRO A 26 -6.25 8.62 -14.29
N ALA A 27 -5.22 8.82 -13.48
CA ALA A 27 -5.33 9.14 -12.07
C ALA A 27 -5.75 10.60 -11.85
N GLY A 28 -7.03 10.81 -11.51
CA GLY A 28 -7.54 12.11 -11.07
C GLY A 28 -7.19 12.44 -9.61
N LEU A 29 -7.55 13.65 -9.17
CA LEU A 29 -7.25 14.22 -7.84
C LEU A 29 -7.51 13.27 -6.66
N ARG A 30 -8.61 12.50 -6.71
CA ARG A 30 -9.00 11.56 -5.64
C ARG A 30 -7.93 10.52 -5.35
N HIS A 31 -7.27 10.03 -6.40
CA HIS A 31 -6.24 9.01 -6.27
C HIS A 31 -4.98 9.60 -5.66
N TRP A 32 -4.61 10.83 -6.04
CA TRP A 32 -3.47 11.53 -5.44
C TRP A 32 -3.70 11.91 -3.98
N ILE A 33 -4.93 12.26 -3.59
CA ILE A 33 -5.29 12.43 -2.18
C ILE A 33 -5.09 11.10 -1.41
N ILE A 34 -5.54 9.98 -1.99
CA ILE A 34 -5.31 8.64 -1.40
C ILE A 34 -3.82 8.35 -1.26
N ALA A 35 -2.99 8.72 -2.23
CA ALA A 35 -1.55 8.54 -2.16
C ALA A 35 -0.94 9.31 -0.97
N ILE A 36 -1.30 10.59 -0.82
CA ILE A 36 -0.79 11.44 0.29
C ILE A 36 -1.23 10.87 1.64
N VAL A 37 -2.50 10.51 1.79
CA VAL A 37 -3.01 9.92 3.04
C VAL A 37 -2.35 8.56 3.32
N THR A 38 -2.13 7.75 2.29
CA THR A 38 -1.41 6.47 2.41
C THR A 38 0.01 6.69 2.91
N ALA A 39 0.71 7.69 2.38
CA ALA A 39 2.08 8.00 2.79
C ALA A 39 2.14 8.33 4.28
N VAL A 40 1.25 9.20 4.77
CA VAL A 40 1.20 9.58 6.19
C VAL A 40 0.88 8.39 7.08
N ILE A 41 -0.15 7.60 6.73
CA ILE A 41 -0.56 6.43 7.53
C ILE A 41 0.55 5.37 7.53
N SER A 42 1.19 5.11 6.39
CA SER A 42 2.24 4.10 6.28
C SER A 42 3.47 4.49 7.10
N LEU A 43 3.89 5.77 7.04
CA LEU A 43 4.98 6.28 7.86
C LEU A 43 4.66 6.19 9.35
N ALA A 44 3.46 6.59 9.76
CA ALA A 44 3.05 6.48 11.16
C ALA A 44 3.04 5.02 11.64
N TYR A 45 2.54 4.11 10.79
CA TYR A 45 2.53 2.68 11.05
C TYR A 45 3.95 2.12 11.22
N ASP A 46 4.86 2.42 10.28
CA ASP A 46 6.26 1.97 10.33
C ASP A 46 7.00 2.54 11.55
N ILE A 47 6.80 3.81 11.90
CA ILE A 47 7.40 4.42 13.09
C ILE A 47 6.94 3.70 14.36
N ILE A 48 5.63 3.47 14.50
CA ILE A 48 5.09 2.85 15.72
C ILE A 48 5.52 1.39 15.82
N LEU A 49 5.29 0.60 14.77
CA LEU A 49 5.45 -0.85 14.84
C LEU A 49 6.87 -1.30 14.54
N GLY A 50 7.50 -0.69 13.55
CA GLY A 50 8.87 -0.98 13.15
C GLY A 50 9.91 -0.34 14.07
N THR A 51 9.79 0.95 14.36
CA THR A 51 10.81 1.66 15.16
C THR A 51 10.57 1.56 16.67
N GLN A 52 9.39 1.92 17.16
CA GLN A 52 9.12 1.98 18.61
C GLN A 52 8.92 0.58 19.21
N MET A 53 8.04 -0.23 18.61
CA MET A 53 7.74 -1.58 19.08
C MET A 53 8.72 -2.64 18.59
N ARG A 54 9.60 -2.29 17.62
CA ARG A 54 10.64 -3.18 17.07
C ARG A 54 10.08 -4.54 16.63
N LEU A 55 8.91 -4.54 15.98
CA LEU A 55 8.24 -5.77 15.56
C LEU A 55 8.83 -6.32 14.25
N TYR A 56 9.41 -5.44 13.43
CA TYR A 56 10.12 -5.79 12.20
C TYR A 56 11.12 -4.71 11.81
N TYR A 57 12.06 -5.06 10.94
CA TYR A 57 12.96 -4.11 10.29
C TYR A 57 13.14 -4.47 8.80
N TYR A 58 13.56 -3.49 8.01
CA TYR A 58 13.89 -3.70 6.60
C TYR A 58 15.39 -3.92 6.43
N ILE A 59 15.76 -5.01 5.76
CA ILE A 59 17.12 -5.38 5.33
C ILE A 59 18.15 -5.47 6.47
N ASP A 60 18.53 -4.34 7.06
CA ASP A 60 19.44 -4.21 8.19
C ASP A 60 18.93 -3.12 9.16
N PRO A 61 18.98 -3.33 10.49
CA PRO A 61 18.49 -2.36 11.47
C PRO A 61 19.12 -0.96 11.33
N ALA A 62 20.36 -0.84 10.88
CA ALA A 62 21.06 0.44 10.74
C ALA A 62 20.47 1.33 9.63
N ILE A 63 19.88 0.73 8.59
CA ILE A 63 19.27 1.46 7.47
C ILE A 63 17.75 1.34 7.44
N SER A 64 17.16 0.53 8.32
CA SER A 64 15.73 0.20 8.29
C SER A 64 14.83 1.43 8.29
N ASN A 65 15.18 2.49 9.04
CA ASN A 65 14.37 3.71 9.06
C ASN A 65 14.32 4.40 7.69
N ILE A 66 15.43 4.39 6.94
CA ILE A 66 15.46 4.93 5.58
C ILE A 66 14.60 4.07 4.65
N CYS A 67 14.71 2.75 4.77
CA CYS A 67 13.89 1.83 4.00
C CYS A 67 12.38 1.99 4.29
N MET A 68 12.00 2.17 5.56
CA MET A 68 10.61 2.47 5.97
C MET A 68 10.10 3.76 5.32
N VAL A 69 10.92 4.82 5.33
CA VAL A 69 10.55 6.08 4.65
C VAL A 69 10.38 5.86 3.16
N LEU A 70 11.31 5.15 2.52
CA LEU A 70 11.24 4.85 1.10
C LEU A 70 10.02 4.00 0.75
N SER A 71 9.69 2.96 1.50
CA SER A 71 8.48 2.16 1.26
C SER A 71 7.21 2.94 1.53
N GLY A 72 7.18 3.72 2.63
CA GLY A 72 6.06 4.56 3.03
C GLY A 72 5.70 5.63 1.99
N LEU A 73 6.70 6.18 1.30
CA LEU A 73 6.50 7.23 0.29
C LEU A 73 6.39 6.70 -1.13
N PHE A 74 7.18 5.69 -1.50
CA PHE A 74 7.36 5.28 -2.89
C PHE A 74 6.83 3.89 -3.22
N LEU A 75 6.46 3.07 -2.24
CA LEU A 75 5.91 1.73 -2.51
C LEU A 75 4.40 1.68 -2.25
N TYR A 76 3.99 1.97 -1.02
CA TYR A 76 2.59 1.82 -0.62
C TYR A 76 1.64 2.84 -1.26
N PRO A 77 1.99 4.13 -1.41
CA PRO A 77 1.09 5.10 -2.04
C PRO A 77 0.74 4.75 -3.49
N PRO A 78 1.71 4.45 -4.37
CA PRO A 78 1.40 4.00 -5.73
C PRO A 78 0.53 2.73 -5.78
N LEU A 79 0.76 1.74 -4.90
CA LEU A 79 -0.06 0.54 -4.83
C LEU A 79 -1.53 0.86 -4.53
N ASN A 80 -1.77 1.76 -3.57
CA ASN A 80 -3.14 2.18 -3.22
C ASN A 80 -3.79 3.05 -4.32
N VAL A 81 -3.00 3.79 -5.09
CA VAL A 81 -3.49 4.46 -6.31
C VAL A 81 -3.93 3.43 -7.34
N ILE A 82 -3.10 2.43 -7.63
CA ILE A 82 -3.45 1.36 -8.59
C ILE A 82 -4.71 0.62 -8.14
N PHE A 83 -4.81 0.29 -6.85
CA PHE A 83 -6.01 -0.30 -6.27
C PHE A 83 -7.26 0.57 -6.51
N SER A 84 -7.16 1.87 -6.23
CA SER A 84 -8.31 2.78 -6.37
C SER A 84 -8.70 3.05 -7.83
N LEU A 85 -7.76 2.98 -8.78
CA LEU A 85 -8.02 3.11 -10.22
C LEU A 85 -8.90 1.97 -10.78
N TYR A 86 -8.79 0.78 -10.21
CA TYR A 86 -9.53 -0.41 -10.63
C TYR A 86 -10.63 -0.82 -9.65
N LEU A 87 -10.91 0.01 -8.64
CA LEU A 87 -11.94 -0.27 -7.65
C LEU A 87 -13.32 -0.38 -8.32
N PRO A 88 -14.02 -1.53 -8.19
CA PRO A 88 -15.33 -1.70 -8.81
C PRO A 88 -16.40 -0.80 -8.17
N GLU A 89 -17.33 -0.30 -8.99
CA GLU A 89 -18.49 0.46 -8.49
C GLU A 89 -19.51 -0.47 -7.79
N ALA A 90 -19.71 -1.66 -8.35
CA ALA A 90 -20.63 -2.65 -7.81
C ALA A 90 -20.14 -3.21 -6.47
N ARG A 91 -20.94 -3.04 -5.41
CA ARG A 91 -20.61 -3.51 -4.05
C ARG A 91 -20.31 -5.01 -3.99
N SER A 92 -21.01 -5.82 -4.80
CA SER A 92 -20.81 -7.27 -4.88
C SER A 92 -19.41 -7.66 -5.36
N LYS A 93 -18.78 -6.84 -6.22
CA LYS A 93 -17.43 -7.10 -6.76
C LYS A 93 -16.31 -6.55 -5.89
N VAL A 94 -16.61 -5.55 -5.05
CA VAL A 94 -15.60 -4.92 -4.18
C VAL A 94 -15.00 -5.90 -3.20
N PHE A 95 -15.82 -6.76 -2.58
CA PHE A 95 -15.31 -7.72 -1.61
C PHE A 95 -14.27 -8.68 -2.23
N LEU A 96 -14.60 -9.30 -3.37
CA LEU A 96 -13.69 -10.21 -4.06
C LEU A 96 -12.42 -9.48 -4.54
N TYR A 97 -12.59 -8.28 -5.09
CA TYR A 97 -11.46 -7.45 -5.53
C TYR A 97 -10.49 -7.14 -4.38
N THR A 98 -11.03 -6.73 -3.22
CA THR A 98 -10.23 -6.46 -2.02
C THR A 98 -9.55 -7.72 -1.49
N LEU A 99 -10.24 -8.87 -1.49
CA LEU A 99 -9.65 -10.14 -1.06
C LEU A 99 -8.43 -10.52 -1.92
N ILE A 100 -8.53 -10.36 -3.24
CA ILE A 100 -7.43 -10.62 -4.18
C ILE A 100 -6.24 -9.72 -3.86
N TRP A 101 -6.47 -8.44 -3.59
CA TRP A 101 -5.41 -7.50 -3.23
C TRP A 101 -4.76 -7.81 -1.89
N ILE A 102 -5.56 -8.18 -0.87
CA ILE A 102 -5.01 -8.65 0.41
C ILE A 102 -4.12 -9.87 0.18
N GLY A 103 -4.58 -10.84 -0.61
CA GLY A 103 -3.78 -12.01 -0.97
C GLY A 103 -2.47 -11.65 -1.69
N ALA A 104 -2.52 -10.72 -2.64
CA ALA A 104 -1.33 -10.23 -3.34
C ALA A 104 -0.35 -9.52 -2.40
N MET A 105 -0.84 -8.70 -1.46
CA MET A 105 0.00 -8.03 -0.48
C MET A 105 0.64 -9.00 0.51
N LEU A 106 -0.08 -10.02 0.96
CA LEU A 106 0.48 -11.08 1.81
C LEU A 106 1.54 -11.90 1.06
N ALA A 107 1.31 -12.20 -0.22
CA ALA A 107 2.31 -12.87 -1.05
C ALA A 107 3.56 -12.01 -1.24
N PHE A 108 3.39 -10.70 -1.44
CA PHE A 108 4.50 -9.75 -1.54
C PHE A 108 5.28 -9.62 -0.22
N GLU A 109 4.58 -9.56 0.91
CA GLU A 109 5.20 -9.57 2.24
C GLU A 109 6.02 -10.85 2.45
N PHE A 110 5.45 -12.01 2.13
CA PHE A 110 6.13 -13.29 2.25
C PHE A 110 7.38 -13.37 1.36
N ALA A 111 7.31 -12.84 0.14
CA ALA A 111 8.48 -12.71 -0.74
C ALA A 111 9.53 -11.77 -0.14
N GLY A 112 9.11 -10.67 0.50
CA GLY A 112 9.98 -9.76 1.26
C GLY A 112 10.69 -10.45 2.42
N VAL A 113 9.98 -11.31 3.16
CA VAL A 113 10.57 -12.13 4.23
C VAL A 113 11.56 -13.15 3.66
N TYR A 114 11.17 -13.88 2.63
CA TYR A 114 12.00 -14.90 2.00
C TYR A 114 13.31 -14.32 1.42
N THR A 115 13.25 -13.12 0.84
CA THR A 115 14.43 -12.44 0.26
C THR A 115 15.28 -11.70 1.29
N GLY A 116 14.83 -11.61 2.54
CA GLY A 116 15.47 -10.86 3.62
C GLY A 116 15.26 -9.34 3.53
N THR A 117 14.35 -8.87 2.68
CA THR A 117 14.00 -7.45 2.61
C THR A 117 13.21 -7.00 3.84
N LEU A 118 12.40 -7.88 4.40
CA LEU A 118 11.61 -7.63 5.61
C LEU A 118 11.93 -8.72 6.62
N VAL A 119 12.35 -8.34 7.83
CA VAL A 119 12.71 -9.31 8.87
C VAL A 119 11.81 -9.10 10.08
N PHE A 120 11.08 -10.16 10.44
CA PHE A 120 10.22 -10.15 11.61
C PHE A 120 11.00 -10.52 12.87
N THR A 121 10.92 -9.65 13.87
CA THR A 121 11.54 -9.85 15.19
C THR A 121 10.48 -10.20 16.23
N GLY A 122 9.34 -9.50 16.20
CA GLY A 122 8.19 -9.75 17.07
C GLY A 122 6.85 -9.77 16.33
N TRP A 123 6.84 -9.40 15.05
CA TRP A 123 5.65 -9.42 14.21
C TRP A 123 5.24 -10.86 13.87
N ARG A 124 3.94 -11.13 13.95
CA ARG A 124 3.35 -12.38 13.46
C ARG A 124 2.46 -12.07 12.27
N ALA A 125 2.85 -12.51 11.08
CA ALA A 125 2.11 -12.24 9.84
C ALA A 125 0.63 -12.68 9.94
N MET A 126 0.38 -13.82 10.58
CA MET A 126 -0.97 -14.23 10.96
C MET A 126 -1.18 -14.04 12.47
N PRO A 127 -2.24 -13.33 12.91
CA PRO A 127 -3.28 -12.70 12.09
C PRO A 127 -2.97 -11.25 11.66
N TRP A 128 -1.87 -10.65 12.15
CA TRP A 128 -1.74 -9.20 12.16
C TRP A 128 -1.59 -8.56 10.77
N SER A 129 -0.85 -9.17 9.84
CA SER A 129 -0.73 -8.63 8.47
C SER A 129 -2.07 -8.65 7.75
N VAL A 130 -2.89 -9.69 7.95
CA VAL A 130 -4.25 -9.78 7.37
C VAL A 130 -5.12 -8.63 7.89
N VAL A 131 -5.08 -8.37 9.19
CA VAL A 131 -5.82 -7.27 9.82
C VAL A 131 -5.34 -5.92 9.27
N THR A 132 -4.03 -5.71 9.17
CA THR A 132 -3.45 -4.48 8.61
C THR A 132 -3.89 -4.23 7.18
N TYR A 133 -3.85 -5.24 6.30
CA TYR A 133 -4.28 -5.07 4.91
C TYR A 133 -5.80 -4.87 4.80
N ALA A 134 -6.60 -5.59 5.59
CA ALA A 134 -8.04 -5.40 5.64
C ALA A 134 -8.40 -3.97 6.07
N PHE A 135 -7.77 -3.46 7.13
CA PHE A 135 -7.94 -2.08 7.57
C PHE A 135 -7.49 -1.09 6.49
N THR A 136 -6.33 -1.33 5.88
CA THR A 136 -5.77 -0.48 4.82
C THR A 136 -6.76 -0.30 3.67
N TYR A 137 -7.25 -1.41 3.10
CA TYR A 137 -8.20 -1.31 2.00
C TYR A 137 -9.56 -0.79 2.42
N ALA A 138 -10.01 -1.07 3.65
CA ALA A 138 -11.25 -0.50 4.16
C ALA A 138 -11.23 1.04 4.14
N TRP A 139 -10.18 1.67 4.71
CA TRP A 139 -10.11 3.13 4.73
C TRP A 139 -9.90 3.71 3.32
N VAL A 140 -9.12 3.05 2.44
CA VAL A 140 -8.92 3.49 1.05
C VAL A 140 -10.26 3.49 0.29
N ILE A 141 -11.07 2.43 0.42
CA ILE A 141 -12.40 2.34 -0.22
C ILE A 141 -13.32 3.44 0.31
N LEU A 142 -13.35 3.64 1.63
CA LEU A 142 -14.19 4.66 2.26
C LEU A 142 -13.80 6.06 1.78
N LEU A 143 -12.51 6.39 1.78
CA LEU A 143 -12.00 7.68 1.33
C LEU A 143 -12.29 7.89 -0.17
N TYR A 144 -12.02 6.90 -1.01
CA TYR A 144 -12.30 6.99 -2.45
C TYR A 144 -13.77 7.30 -2.74
N ARG A 145 -14.68 6.56 -2.08
CA ARG A 145 -16.13 6.76 -2.25
C ARG A 145 -16.60 8.09 -1.67
N TYR A 146 -16.03 8.53 -0.55
CA TYR A 146 -16.34 9.83 0.05
C TYR A 146 -15.95 10.97 -0.88
N LEU A 147 -14.71 10.99 -1.39
CA LEU A 147 -14.24 11.93 -2.41
C LEU A 147 -15.07 11.83 -3.70
N GLY A 148 -15.59 10.62 -3.98
CA GLY A 148 -16.61 10.26 -4.95
C GLY A 148 -17.82 11.20 -4.98
N LYS A 149 -18.39 11.43 -3.80
CA LYS A 149 -19.65 12.16 -3.62
C LYS A 149 -19.51 13.65 -3.93
N PHE A 150 -18.35 14.26 -3.70
CA PHE A 150 -18.16 15.70 -3.92
C PHE A 150 -18.26 16.15 -5.39
N LYS A 151 -18.08 15.25 -6.38
CA LYS A 151 -18.40 15.61 -7.78
C LYS A 151 -19.89 15.88 -7.98
N ASN A 152 -20.74 15.17 -7.23
CA ASN A 152 -22.18 15.22 -7.41
C ASN A 152 -22.81 16.44 -6.72
N TYR A 153 -22.05 17.19 -5.92
CA TYR A 153 -22.51 18.39 -5.22
C TYR A 153 -22.16 19.71 -5.93
N GLN A 154 -21.48 19.68 -7.08
CA GLN A 154 -21.14 20.88 -7.86
C GLN A 154 -22.02 21.10 -9.10
N LEU A 155 -23.24 20.54 -9.11
CA LEU A 155 -24.22 20.71 -10.20
C LEU A 155 -25.62 21.06 -9.67
N THR A 156 -25.70 22.04 -8.77
CA THR A 156 -26.95 22.70 -8.38
C THR A 156 -26.70 24.18 -8.22
#